data_AF-A0A843CAM7-F1
#
_entry.id   AF-A0A843CAM7-F1
#
_cell.length_a   1.000
_cell.length_b   1.000
_cell.length_c   1.000
_cell.angle_alpha   90.00
_cell.angle_beta   90.00
_cell.angle_gamma   90.00
#
_symmetry.space_group_name_H-M   'P 1'
#
loop_
_entity.id
_entity.type
_entity.pdbx_description
1 polymer ?
#
loop_
_entity_poly.entity_id
_entity_poly.type
_entity_poly.pdbx_seq_one_letter_code
_entity_poly.pdbx_strand_id
1 'polypeptide(L)'
;MKVFNGKAAAEDYMSAHTLAFSTPELTLMRYSFWLADIIPDPKNKDNTVPRIMAYVEEKDFAPVSIIDDDKYEPTGAVRNISMYGNVNKITDSNTKFC
;
A
#
# COMPACT_ATOMS: atom_id res chain seq x y z
N MET A 1 -11.45 -9.25 4.74
CA MET A 1 -11.17 -9.05 3.29
C MET A 1 -9.96 -9.88 2.90
N LYS A 2 -9.94 -10.51 1.72
CA LYS A 2 -8.75 -11.23 1.23
C LYS A 2 -7.72 -10.22 0.71
N VAL A 3 -6.53 -10.20 1.30
CA VAL A 3 -5.45 -9.27 0.96
C VAL A 3 -4.26 -10.07 0.43
N PHE A 4 -3.77 -9.69 -0.74
CA PHE A 4 -2.58 -10.30 -1.33
C PHE A 4 -1.30 -9.68 -0.76
N ASN A 5 -0.41 -10.53 -0.24
CA ASN A 5 0.91 -10.12 0.24
C ASN A 5 1.93 -10.15 -0.89
N GLY A 6 1.92 -9.11 -1.73
CA GLY A 6 2.81 -9.02 -2.90
C GLY A 6 4.30 -8.88 -2.55
N LYS A 7 4.63 -8.39 -1.35
CA LYS A 7 6.02 -8.28 -0.91
C LYS A 7 6.64 -9.65 -0.66
N ALA A 8 5.98 -10.49 0.14
CA ALA A 8 6.46 -11.84 0.43
C ALA A 8 6.58 -12.67 -0.86
N ALA A 9 5.57 -12.59 -1.74
CA ALA A 9 5.58 -13.29 -3.02
C ALA A 9 6.75 -12.86 -3.93
N ALA A 10 7.09 -11.57 -3.96
CA ALA A 10 8.21 -11.06 -4.72
C ALA A 10 9.55 -11.48 -4.10
N GLU A 11 9.71 -11.40 -2.78
CA GLU A 11 10.93 -11.85 -2.09
C GLU A 11 11.20 -13.33 -2.33
N ASP A 12 10.17 -14.17 -2.24
CA ASP A 12 10.28 -15.61 -2.53
C ASP A 12 10.66 -15.87 -3.99
N TYR A 13 10.02 -15.16 -4.94
CA TYR A 13 10.36 -15.29 -6.36
C TYR A 13 11.82 -14.94 -6.64
N MET A 14 12.29 -13.82 -6.08
CA MET A 14 13.65 -13.32 -6.29
C MET A 14 14.71 -14.16 -5.59
N SER A 15 14.36 -14.86 -4.49
CA SER A 15 15.24 -15.80 -3.82
C SER A 15 15.42 -17.11 -4.59
N ALA A 16 14.37 -17.56 -5.29
CA ALA A 16 14.37 -18.82 -6.04
C ALA A 16 14.83 -18.66 -7.50
N HIS A 17 14.69 -17.47 -8.10
CA HIS A 17 15.00 -17.21 -9.49
C HIS A 17 16.18 -16.26 -9.65
N THR A 18 17.14 -16.67 -10.48
CA THR A 18 18.25 -15.80 -10.89
C THR A 18 17.74 -14.64 -11.74
N LEU A 19 18.16 -13.44 -11.39
CA LEU A 19 17.85 -12.17 -12.08
C LEU A 19 18.86 -11.80 -13.17
N ALA A 20 19.70 -12.75 -13.59
CA ALA A 20 20.77 -12.47 -14.53
C ALA A 20 20.22 -11.90 -15.85
N PHE A 21 20.53 -10.62 -16.12
CA PHE A 21 20.35 -9.88 -17.36
C PHE A 21 18.96 -9.94 -18.03
N SER A 22 17.87 -10.02 -17.26
CA SER A 22 16.52 -9.85 -17.82
C SER A 22 16.06 -8.38 -17.79
N THR A 23 15.31 -7.98 -18.81
CA THR A 23 14.59 -6.69 -18.77
C THR A 23 13.52 -6.73 -17.66
N PRO A 24 13.17 -5.58 -17.06
CA PRO A 24 12.12 -5.53 -16.04
C PRO A 24 10.79 -6.14 -16.50
N GLU A 25 10.45 -5.96 -17.79
CA GLU A 25 9.25 -6.54 -18.40
C GLU A 25 9.29 -8.08 -18.37
N LEU A 26 10.40 -8.68 -18.82
CA LEU A 26 10.54 -10.13 -18.84
C LEU A 26 10.52 -10.72 -17.42
N THR A 27 11.11 -10.03 -16.46
CA THR A 27 11.07 -10.42 -15.04
C THR A 27 9.63 -10.41 -14.51
N LEU A 28 8.86 -9.37 -14.83
CA LEU A 28 7.46 -9.26 -14.41
C LEU A 28 6.58 -10.34 -15.05
N MET A 29 6.80 -10.64 -16.33
CA MET A 29 6.07 -11.69 -17.04
C MET A 29 6.36 -13.09 -16.46
N ARG A 30 7.63 -13.37 -16.14
CA ARG A 30 7.99 -14.65 -15.49
C ARG A 30 7.43 -14.74 -14.08
N TYR A 31 7.44 -13.65 -13.33
CA TYR A 31 6.83 -13.57 -12.01
C TYR A 31 5.32 -13.81 -12.06
N SER A 32 4.60 -13.22 -13.02
CA SER A 32 3.16 -13.42 -13.16
C SER A 32 2.82 -14.86 -13.55
N PHE A 33 3.58 -15.49 -14.45
CA PHE A 33 3.42 -16.91 -14.76
C PHE A 33 3.69 -17.81 -13.56
N TRP A 34 4.76 -17.53 -12.81
CA TRP A 34 5.11 -18.29 -11.61
C TRP A 34 4.03 -18.21 -10.51
N LEU A 35 3.32 -17.08 -10.39
CA LEU A 35 2.18 -16.94 -9.48
C LEU A 35 0.95 -17.75 -9.92
N ALA A 36 0.81 -18.01 -11.22
CA ALA A 36 -0.26 -18.81 -11.78
C ALA A 36 0.02 -20.32 -11.69
N ASP A 37 1.27 -20.73 -11.40
CA ASP A 37 1.64 -22.14 -11.23
C ASP A 37 0.78 -22.82 -10.17
N ILE A 38 0.37 -24.06 -10.45
CA ILE A 38 -0.40 -24.88 -9.54
C ILE A 38 0.55 -25.53 -8.53
N ILE A 39 0.30 -25.30 -7.25
CA ILE A 39 1.05 -25.88 -6.13
C ILE A 39 0.12 -26.66 -5.21
N PRO A 40 0.64 -27.64 -4.44
CA PRO A 40 -0.12 -28.24 -3.36
C PRO A 40 -0.51 -27.16 -2.34
N ASP A 41 -1.76 -27.16 -1.91
CA ASP A 41 -2.25 -26.17 -0.96
C ASP A 41 -1.54 -26.33 0.39
N PRO A 42 -0.89 -25.27 0.92
CA PRO A 42 -0.25 -25.33 2.23
C PRO A 42 -1.22 -25.67 3.37
N LYS A 43 -2.53 -25.43 3.20
CA LYS A 43 -3.57 -25.74 4.18
C LYS A 43 -4.17 -27.13 4.01
N ASN A 44 -4.20 -27.67 2.80
CA ASN A 44 -4.74 -28.99 2.52
C ASN A 44 -3.95 -29.69 1.39
N LYS A 45 -3.10 -30.65 1.76
CA LYS A 45 -2.17 -31.32 0.83
C LYS A 45 -2.86 -32.13 -0.28
N ASP A 46 -4.15 -32.44 -0.14
CA ASP A 46 -4.92 -33.20 -1.12
C ASP A 46 -5.50 -32.31 -2.24
N ASN A 47 -5.43 -30.99 -2.07
CA ASN A 47 -5.91 -30.01 -3.04
C ASN A 47 -4.75 -29.23 -3.65
N THR A 48 -4.91 -28.88 -4.92
CA THR A 48 -3.96 -28.04 -5.64
C THR A 48 -4.58 -26.68 -5.91
N VAL A 49 -3.85 -25.62 -5.58
CA VAL A 49 -4.30 -24.24 -5.77
C VAL A 49 -3.25 -23.45 -6.56
N PRO A 50 -3.65 -22.39 -7.29
CA PRO A 50 -2.70 -21.46 -7.87
C PRO A 50 -1.83 -20.83 -6.77
N ARG A 51 -0.52 -20.68 -7.04
CA ARG A 51 0.47 -20.19 -6.07
C ARG A 51 0.10 -18.85 -5.44
N ILE A 52 -0.57 -17.97 -6.19
CA ILE A 52 -1.08 -16.70 -5.66
C ILE A 52 -1.92 -16.88 -4.40
N MET A 53 -2.68 -17.98 -4.29
CA MET A 53 -3.56 -18.27 -3.15
C MET A 53 -2.78 -18.55 -1.86
N ALA A 54 -1.52 -18.98 -1.95
CA ALA A 54 -0.66 -19.18 -0.78
C ALA A 54 -0.23 -17.86 -0.12
N TYR A 55 -0.27 -16.75 -0.86
CA TYR A 55 0.09 -15.42 -0.37
C TYR A 55 -1.13 -14.52 -0.07
N VAL A 56 -2.34 -15.09 -0.14
CA VAL A 56 -3.57 -14.37 0.21
C VAL A 56 -3.87 -14.60 1.68
N GLU A 57 -3.77 -13.53 2.46
CA GLU A 57 -4.11 -13.50 3.88
C GLU A 57 -5.53 -12.97 4.05
N GLU A 58 -6.29 -13.59 4.96
CA GLU A 58 -7.56 -13.03 5.41
C GLU A 58 -7.27 -12.05 6.53
N LYS A 59 -7.36 -10.75 6.22
CA LYS A 59 -7.26 -9.69 7.22
C LYS A 59 -8.64 -9.21 7.58
N ASP A 60 -8.91 -9.21 8.87
CA ASP A 60 -10.13 -8.63 9.43
C ASP A 60 -9.84 -7.16 9.73
N PHE A 61 -10.21 -6.28 8.80
CA PHE A 61 -10.23 -4.86 9.09
C PHE A 61 -11.51 -4.61 9.87
N ALA A 62 -11.40 -4.57 11.20
CA ALA A 62 -12.46 -3.97 12.01
C ALA A 62 -12.77 -2.60 11.40
N PRO A 63 -14.05 -2.23 11.19
CA PRO A 63 -14.39 -0.93 10.66
C PRO A 63 -13.70 0.11 11.53
N VAL A 64 -12.78 0.87 10.93
CA VAL A 64 -12.22 2.05 11.59
C VAL A 64 -13.41 2.88 12.02
N SER A 65 -13.53 3.17 13.32
CA SER A 65 -14.53 4.09 13.83
C SER A 65 -14.27 5.44 13.18
N ILE A 66 -15.01 5.71 12.11
CA ILE A 66 -14.98 6.98 11.41
C ILE A 66 -15.65 7.96 12.37
N ILE A 67 -14.82 8.63 13.17
CA ILE A 67 -15.09 9.86 13.91
C ILE A 67 -15.98 9.65 15.14
N ASP A 68 -15.36 9.81 16.31
CA ASP A 68 -16.05 10.31 17.49
C ASP A 68 -16.22 11.81 17.25
N ASP A 69 -17.45 12.28 17.01
CA ASP A 69 -17.77 13.66 16.57
C ASP A 69 -17.29 14.74 17.58
N ASP A 70 -16.86 14.33 18.77
CA ASP A 70 -16.46 15.22 19.85
C ASP A 70 -14.99 15.66 19.81
N LYS A 71 -14.12 15.05 18.97
CA LYS A 71 -12.71 15.44 18.90
C LYS A 71 -12.08 15.26 17.52
N TYR A 72 -12.08 16.34 16.75
CA TYR A 72 -11.33 16.43 15.50
C TYR A 72 -9.81 16.48 15.78
N GLU A 73 -9.10 15.39 15.46
CA GLU A 73 -7.64 15.39 15.38
C GLU A 73 -7.20 15.42 13.91
N PRO A 74 -6.53 16.49 13.45
CA PRO A 74 -6.10 16.58 12.06
C PRO A 74 -5.04 15.50 11.78
N THR A 75 -5.43 14.47 11.04
CA THR A 75 -4.49 13.56 10.40
C THR A 75 -3.70 14.41 9.39
N GLY A 76 -2.37 14.42 9.49
CA GLY A 76 -1.46 15.37 8.83
C GLY A 76 -1.45 15.40 7.29
N ALA A 77 -2.52 14.97 6.63
CA ALA A 77 -2.76 15.08 5.19
C ALA A 77 -3.38 16.43 4.76
N VAL A 78 -3.69 17.33 5.70
CA VAL A 78 -4.11 18.69 5.35
C VAL A 78 -2.86 19.52 5.04
N ARG A 79 -2.43 19.50 3.78
CA ARG A 79 -1.55 20.56 3.27
C ARG A 79 -2.32 21.87 3.43
N ASN A 80 -1.80 22.79 4.23
CA ASN A 80 -2.26 24.19 4.29
C ASN A 80 -2.10 24.82 2.91
N ILE A 81 -3.05 24.57 2.01
CA ILE A 81 -3.18 25.29 0.75
C ILE A 81 -3.99 26.54 1.10
N SER A 82 -3.26 27.57 1.52
CA SER A 82 -3.78 28.93 1.62
C SER A 82 -4.02 29.46 0.20
N MET A 83 -5.13 29.05 -0.42
CA MET A 83 -5.73 29.77 -1.53
C MET A 83 -6.96 30.49 -0.99
N TYR A 84 -6.90 31.81 -1.02
CA TYR A 84 -7.90 32.78 -0.56
C TYR A 84 -7.89 33.16 0.94
N GLY A 85 -7.54 34.42 1.19
CA GLY A 85 -8.08 35.18 2.32
C GLY A 85 -7.21 35.24 3.57
N ASN A 86 -6.32 36.23 3.60
CA ASN A 86 -5.58 36.70 4.77
C ASN A 86 -6.53 36.96 5.97
N VAL A 87 -6.35 36.23 7.08
CA VAL A 87 -6.90 36.61 8.40
C VAL A 87 -5.77 36.81 9.40
N ASN A 88 -4.72 37.53 9.00
CA ASN A 88 -3.96 38.28 9.98
C ASN A 88 -4.78 39.52 10.31
N LYS A 89 -5.45 39.50 11.47
CA LYS A 89 -5.91 40.72 12.13
C LYS A 89 -4.69 41.63 12.27
N ILE A 90 -4.64 42.64 11.41
CA ILE A 90 -3.68 43.72 11.51
C ILE A 90 -3.98 44.41 12.84
N THR A 91 -3.05 44.30 13.77
CA THR A 91 -3.02 45.10 14.99
C THR A 91 -1.74 45.90 14.96
N ASP A 92 -1.91 47.14 14.52
CA ASP A 92 -1.08 48.33 14.71
C ASP A 92 0.35 48.49 14.14
N SER A 93 0.39 49.57 13.35
CA SER A 93 1.38 50.64 13.19
C SER A 93 2.84 50.34 12.85
N ASN A 94 3.11 50.58 11.56
CA ASN A 94 4.26 51.36 11.07
C ASN A 94 5.61 50.63 10.89
N THR A 95 5.84 50.09 9.68
CA THR A 95 7.17 50.14 9.05
C THR A 95 7.01 50.23 7.53
N LYS A 96 7.43 51.36 6.95
CA LYS A 96 7.64 51.54 5.51
C LYS A 96 8.76 50.60 5.05
N PHE A 97 8.55 49.88 3.96
CA PHE A 97 9.64 49.21 3.25
C PHE A 97 10.08 50.11 2.09
N CYS A 98 11.40 50.37 2.04
CA CYS A 98 12.09 50.96 0.90
C CYS A 98 12.12 50.00 -0.28
#